data_AF-A0A086A4C2-F1
#
_entry.id   AF-A0A086A4C2-F1
#
_cell.length_a   1.000
_cell.length_b   1.000
_cell.length_c   1.000
_cell.angle_alpha   90.00
_cell.angle_beta   90.00
_cell.angle_gamma   90.00
#
_symmetry.space_group_name_H-M   'P 1'
#
loop_
_entity.id
_entity.type
_entity.pdbx_description
1 polymer ?
#
loop_
_entity_poly.entity_id
_entity_poly.type
_entity_poly.pdbx_seq_one_letter_code
_entity_poly.pdbx_strand_id
1 'polypeptide(L)'
;MMKILKNNNLRKWWFKRRAKYNIGLLISGFISFNLYWFLGELLIFPHDESFDVTLFTIFFQSIAYFVFILIVNVFYTFGYFVDKYFNKNNSEEFRVKLFNSGFGVSMFIPFLIPILIVVQYFIEYY
;
A
#
# COMPACT_ATOMS: atom_id res chain seq x y z
N MET A 1 -33.03 -13.89 -11.25
CA MET A 1 -32.57 -14.47 -9.97
C MET A 1 -31.06 -14.76 -9.93
N MET A 2 -30.51 -15.49 -10.90
CA MET A 2 -29.09 -15.91 -10.92
C MET A 2 -28.05 -14.76 -10.95
N LYS A 3 -28.34 -13.67 -11.68
CA LYS A 3 -27.48 -12.45 -11.73
C LYS A 3 -27.41 -11.70 -10.39
N ILE A 4 -28.50 -11.72 -9.61
CA ILE A 4 -28.59 -11.06 -8.29
C ILE A 4 -27.77 -11.85 -7.25
N LEU A 5 -27.89 -13.18 -7.25
CA LEU A 5 -27.10 -14.06 -6.37
C LEU A 5 -25.59 -13.97 -6.66
N LYS A 6 -25.19 -13.92 -7.95
CA LYS A 6 -23.80 -13.70 -8.37
C LYS A 6 -23.24 -12.38 -7.81
N ASN A 7 -23.98 -11.27 -7.96
CA ASN A 7 -23.53 -9.95 -7.49
C ASN A 7 -23.42 -9.88 -5.96
N ASN A 8 -24.29 -10.56 -5.22
CA ASN A 8 -24.23 -10.62 -3.76
C ASN A 8 -23.01 -11.41 -3.27
N ASN A 9 -22.68 -12.54 -3.90
CA ASN A 9 -21.49 -13.32 -3.56
C ASN A 9 -20.19 -12.57 -3.89
N LEU A 10 -20.16 -11.85 -5.01
CA LEU A 10 -19.06 -10.98 -5.40
C LEU A 10 -18.78 -9.88 -4.36
N ARG A 11 -19.83 -9.13 -3.98
CA ARG A 11 -19.72 -8.05 -2.99
C ARG A 11 -19.23 -8.59 -1.64
N LYS A 12 -19.76 -9.74 -1.20
CA LYS A 12 -19.32 -10.42 0.04
C LYS A 12 -17.84 -10.80 -0.02
N TRP A 13 -17.36 -11.29 -1.17
CA TRP A 13 -15.97 -11.69 -1.33
C TRP A 13 -14.99 -10.53 -1.12
N TRP A 14 -15.26 -9.39 -1.77
CA TRP A 14 -14.44 -8.17 -1.64
C TRP A 14 -14.58 -7.58 -0.23
N PHE A 15 -15.79 -7.49 0.31
CA PHE A 15 -15.98 -6.97 1.66
C PHE A 15 -15.21 -7.76 2.73
N LYS A 16 -15.26 -9.10 2.68
CA LYS A 16 -14.54 -9.97 3.63
C LYS A 16 -13.02 -9.78 3.60
N ARG A 17 -12.45 -9.32 2.49
CA ARG A 17 -10.99 -9.18 2.31
C ARG A 17 -10.48 -7.76 2.56
N ARG A 18 -11.36 -6.78 2.76
CA ARG A 18 -10.96 -5.40 3.06
C ARG A 18 -10.18 -5.29 4.36
N ALA A 19 -10.54 -6.08 5.39
CA ALA A 19 -9.79 -6.13 6.64
C ALA A 19 -8.35 -6.62 6.42
N LYS A 20 -8.16 -7.74 5.70
CA LYS A 20 -6.83 -8.25 5.33
C LYS A 20 -6.02 -7.21 4.55
N TYR A 21 -6.66 -6.52 3.60
CA TYR A 21 -6.03 -5.48 2.80
C TYR A 21 -5.52 -4.32 3.68
N ASN A 22 -6.37 -3.79 4.57
CA ASN A 22 -6.00 -2.69 5.46
C ASN A 22 -4.94 -3.07 6.49
N ILE A 23 -5.01 -4.28 7.06
CA ILE A 23 -3.97 -4.79 7.96
C ILE A 23 -2.61 -4.87 7.24
N GLY A 24 -2.60 -5.40 6.00
CA GLY A 24 -1.39 -5.43 5.20
C GLY A 24 -0.81 -4.04 4.94
N LEU A 25 -1.65 -3.06 4.66
CA LEU A 25 -1.21 -1.67 4.51
C LEU A 25 -0.59 -1.11 5.79
N LEU A 26 -1.24 -1.31 6.94
CA LEU A 26 -0.69 -0.83 8.22
C LEU A 26 0.68 -1.46 8.51
N ILE A 27 0.82 -2.77 8.29
CA ILE A 27 2.10 -3.47 8.46
C ILE A 27 3.15 -2.93 7.47
N SER A 28 2.80 -2.78 6.19
CA SER A 28 3.74 -2.28 5.18
C SER A 28 4.22 -0.85 5.48
N GLY A 29 3.32 0.02 5.92
CA GLY A 29 3.66 1.39 6.30
C GLY A 29 4.56 1.44 7.53
N PHE A 30 4.26 0.64 8.54
CA PHE A 30 5.08 0.54 9.73
C PHE A 30 6.50 0.07 9.40
N ILE A 31 6.64 -1.02 8.63
CA ILE A 31 7.96 -1.53 8.21
C ILE A 31 8.70 -0.48 7.37
N SER A 32 8.02 0.13 6.40
CA SER A 32 8.60 1.16 5.54
C SER A 32 9.08 2.38 6.31
N PHE A 33 8.32 2.86 7.30
CA PHE A 33 8.73 3.98 8.13
C PHE A 33 9.99 3.66 8.96
N ASN A 34 10.06 2.46 9.55
CA ASN A 34 11.26 2.04 10.29
C ASN A 34 12.48 1.92 9.36
N LEU A 35 12.29 1.44 8.12
CA LEU A 35 13.36 1.41 7.13
C LEU A 35 13.80 2.82 6.72
N TYR A 36 12.86 3.74 6.51
CA TYR A 36 13.16 5.15 6.22
C TYR A 36 14.04 5.76 7.31
N TRP A 37 13.63 5.59 8.57
CA TRP A 37 14.39 6.11 9.70
C TRP A 37 15.79 5.49 9.77
N PHE A 38 15.87 4.15 9.74
CA PHE A 38 17.16 3.45 9.81
C PHE A 38 18.10 3.82 8.67
N LEU A 39 17.60 3.89 7.43
CA LEU A 39 18.41 4.28 6.28
C LEU A 39 18.81 5.75 6.31
N GLY A 40 17.93 6.63 6.79
CA GLY A 40 18.28 8.04 6.97
C GLY A 40 19.41 8.24 7.98
N GLU A 41 19.35 7.53 9.11
CA GLU A 41 20.44 7.54 10.10
C GLU A 41 21.75 6.99 9.52
N LEU A 42 21.68 5.93 8.72
CA LEU A 42 22.86 5.26 8.19
C LEU A 42 23.49 5.98 7.00
N LEU A 43 22.67 6.55 6.11
CA LEU A 43 23.10 7.02 4.78
C LEU A 43 22.97 8.54 4.60
N ILE A 44 22.07 9.21 5.31
CA ILE A 44 21.86 10.66 5.18
C ILE A 44 22.61 11.39 6.28
N PHE A 45 22.40 11.01 7.54
CA PHE A 45 22.98 11.69 8.70
C PHE A 45 24.51 11.90 8.64
N PRO A 46 25.33 10.94 8.14
CA PRO A 46 26.78 11.17 8.01
C PRO A 46 27.20 12.31 7.07
N HIS A 47 26.27 12.75 6.20
CA HIS A 47 26.50 13.78 5.20
C HIS A 47 25.62 15.03 5.42
N ASP A 48 24.55 14.89 6.19
CA ASP A 48 23.64 15.96 6.59
C ASP A 48 23.19 15.78 8.04
N GLU A 49 23.89 16.43 8.97
CA GLU A 49 23.59 16.41 10.41
C GLU A 49 22.22 17.04 10.76
N SER A 50 21.56 17.71 9.81
CA SER A 50 20.22 18.26 10.01
C SER A 50 19.10 17.23 9.83
N PHE A 51 19.43 16.03 9.35
CA PHE A 51 18.48 14.93 9.28
C PHE A 51 18.06 14.52 10.70
N ASP A 52 16.78 14.76 11.01
CA ASP A 52 16.20 14.38 12.31
C ASP A 52 14.75 13.90 12.16
N VAL A 53 14.45 12.79 12.83
CA VAL A 53 13.10 12.23 12.92
C VAL A 53 12.51 12.59 14.28
N THR A 54 11.90 13.78 14.34
CA THR A 54 11.24 14.29 15.55
C THR A 54 9.82 13.75 15.74
N LEU A 55 9.27 13.91 16.95
CA LEU A 55 7.86 13.60 17.21
C LEU A 55 6.90 14.39 16.28
N PHE A 56 7.28 15.60 15.89
CA PHE A 56 6.52 16.43 14.95
C PHE A 56 6.49 15.78 13.57
N THR A 57 7.63 15.36 13.03
CA THR A 57 7.67 14.71 11.70
C THR A 57 6.92 13.38 11.72
N ILE A 58 7.06 12.58 12.79
CA ILE A 58 6.29 11.33 12.97
C ILE A 58 4.78 11.58 12.92
N PHE A 59 4.31 12.63 13.61
CA PHE A 59 2.88 12.97 13.66
C PHE A 59 2.33 13.33 12.27
N PHE A 60 3.01 14.23 11.55
CA PHE A 60 2.59 14.63 10.21
C PHE A 60 2.70 13.50 9.18
N GLN A 61 3.75 12.69 9.25
CA GLN A 61 3.90 11.51 8.40
C GLN A 61 2.81 10.48 8.66
N SER A 62 2.41 10.29 9.93
CA SER A 62 1.29 9.42 10.28
C SER A 62 -0.02 9.93 9.65
N ILE A 63 -0.30 11.24 9.72
CA ILE A 63 -1.47 11.84 9.07
C ILE A 63 -1.42 11.62 7.55
N ALA A 64 -0.30 11.93 6.91
CA ALA A 64 -0.11 11.71 5.48
C ALA A 64 -0.32 10.24 5.11
N TYR A 65 0.16 9.31 5.95
CA TYR A 65 -0.03 7.89 5.75
C TYR A 65 -1.50 7.47 5.86
N PHE A 66 -2.27 8.02 6.80
CA PHE A 66 -3.71 7.78 6.86
C PHE A 66 -4.44 8.29 5.60
N VAL A 67 -4.06 9.47 5.08
CA VAL A 67 -4.59 9.98 3.81
C VAL A 67 -4.27 9.01 2.66
N PHE A 68 -3.03 8.50 2.61
CA PHE A 68 -2.64 7.46 1.66
C PHE A 68 -3.51 6.20 1.78
N ILE A 69 -3.74 5.69 3.00
CA ILE A 69 -4.62 4.52 3.24
C ILE A 69 -6.04 4.76 2.69
N LEU A 70 -6.58 5.97 2.85
CA LEU A 70 -7.89 6.34 2.30
C LEU A 70 -7.88 6.26 0.77
N ILE A 71 -6.86 6.83 0.13
CA ILE A 71 -6.70 6.82 -1.34
C ILE A 71 -6.62 5.38 -1.86
N VAL A 72 -5.80 4.52 -1.26
CA VAL A 72 -5.69 3.12 -1.71
C VAL A 72 -6.95 2.30 -1.45
N ASN A 73 -7.77 2.66 -0.44
CA ASN A 73 -9.10 2.07 -0.27
C ASN A 73 -10.10 2.46 -1.38
N VAL A 74 -9.93 3.62 -2.01
CA VAL A 74 -10.68 3.97 -3.23
C VAL A 74 -10.27 3.04 -4.37
N PHE A 75 -8.97 2.84 -4.59
CA PHE A 75 -8.46 1.89 -5.59
C PHE A 75 -8.90 0.44 -5.33
N TYR A 76 -8.92 0.02 -4.06
CA TYR A 76 -9.49 -1.27 -3.65
C TYR A 76 -10.94 -1.43 -4.11
N THR A 77 -11.73 -0.36 -3.99
CA THR A 77 -13.13 -0.35 -4.42
C THR A 77 -13.24 -0.43 -5.95
N PHE A 78 -12.31 0.14 -6.71
CA PHE A 78 -12.21 -0.09 -8.15
C PHE A 78 -11.92 -1.55 -8.50
N GLY A 79 -11.16 -2.28 -7.69
CA GLY A 79 -10.97 -3.73 -7.83
C GLY A 79 -12.29 -4.51 -7.90
N TYR A 80 -13.27 -4.16 -7.04
CA TYR A 80 -14.61 -4.74 -7.10
C TYR A 80 -15.32 -4.44 -8.43
N PHE A 81 -15.23 -3.20 -8.93
CA PHE A 81 -15.86 -2.84 -10.20
C PHE A 81 -15.21 -3.55 -11.38
N VAL A 82 -13.87 -3.63 -11.40
CA VAL A 82 -13.14 -4.38 -12.43
C VAL A 82 -13.58 -5.84 -12.43
N ASP A 83 -13.66 -6.49 -11.27
CA ASP A 83 -14.18 -7.86 -11.18
C ASP A 83 -15.63 -7.95 -11.68
N LYS A 84 -16.50 -7.03 -11.29
CA LYS A 84 -17.91 -7.02 -11.71
C LYS A 84 -18.09 -6.93 -13.23
N TYR A 85 -17.30 -6.09 -13.91
CA TYR A 85 -17.49 -5.80 -15.34
C TYR A 85 -16.65 -6.71 -16.25
N PHE A 86 -15.45 -7.12 -15.82
CA PHE A 86 -14.52 -7.87 -16.66
C PHE A 86 -14.49 -9.38 -16.35
N ASN A 87 -14.89 -9.82 -15.15
CA ASN A 87 -14.96 -11.25 -14.79
C ASN A 87 -16.28 -11.91 -15.23
N LYS A 88 -16.49 -11.99 -16.55
CA LYS A 88 -17.74 -12.50 -17.15
C LYS A 88 -18.09 -13.91 -16.65
N ASN A 89 -17.09 -14.78 -16.51
CA ASN A 89 -17.26 -16.18 -16.10
C ASN A 89 -17.35 -16.37 -14.58
N ASN A 90 -17.30 -15.30 -13.78
CA ASN A 90 -17.24 -15.38 -12.31
C ASN A 90 -16.07 -16.22 -11.78
N SER A 91 -14.96 -16.25 -12.52
CA SER A 91 -13.77 -17.03 -12.16
C SER A 91 -13.20 -16.53 -10.83
N GLU A 92 -13.04 -17.44 -9.87
CA GLU A 92 -12.36 -17.13 -8.62
C GLU A 92 -10.88 -16.80 -8.86
N GLU A 93 -10.24 -17.50 -9.80
CA GLU A 93 -8.83 -17.28 -10.13
C GLU A 93 -8.57 -15.84 -10.61
N PHE A 94 -9.42 -15.33 -11.51
CA PHE A 94 -9.35 -13.94 -11.98
C PHE A 94 -9.41 -12.95 -10.80
N ARG A 95 -10.36 -13.18 -9.90
CA ARG A 95 -10.60 -12.33 -8.74
C ARG A 95 -9.45 -12.36 -7.74
N VAL A 96 -8.89 -13.54 -7.46
CA VAL A 96 -7.72 -13.70 -6.59
C VAL A 96 -6.51 -13.00 -7.19
N LYS A 97 -6.25 -13.18 -8.49
CA LYS A 97 -5.15 -12.50 -9.19
C LYS A 97 -5.31 -10.97 -9.15
N LEU A 98 -6.51 -10.46 -9.42
CA LEU A 98 -6.82 -9.04 -9.36
C LEU A 98 -6.62 -8.45 -7.97
N PHE A 99 -7.10 -9.14 -6.92
CA PHE A 99 -6.87 -8.73 -5.54
C PHE A 99 -5.38 -8.73 -5.19
N ASN A 100 -4.65 -9.81 -5.52
CA ASN A 100 -3.23 -9.92 -5.18
C ASN A 100 -2.39 -8.87 -5.90
N SER A 101 -2.71 -8.56 -7.16
CA SER A 101 -2.09 -7.48 -7.93
C SER A 101 -2.29 -6.13 -7.25
N GLY A 102 -3.54 -5.73 -7.00
CA GLY A 102 -3.83 -4.46 -6.35
C GLY A 102 -3.27 -4.36 -4.94
N PHE A 103 -3.34 -5.46 -4.17
CA PHE A 103 -2.78 -5.55 -2.83
C PHE A 103 -1.26 -5.44 -2.82
N GLY A 104 -0.58 -6.18 -3.69
CA GLY A 104 0.88 -6.12 -3.82
C GLY A 104 1.37 -4.73 -4.18
N VAL A 105 0.76 -4.10 -5.19
CA VAL A 105 1.10 -2.71 -5.57
C VAL A 105 0.89 -1.76 -4.38
N SER A 106 -0.25 -1.85 -3.71
CA SER A 106 -0.56 -0.94 -2.60
C SER A 106 0.38 -1.11 -1.41
N MET A 107 0.79 -2.35 -1.11
CA MET A 107 1.78 -2.63 -0.06
C MET A 107 3.20 -2.21 -0.44
N PHE A 108 3.52 -2.10 -1.74
CA PHE A 108 4.85 -1.72 -2.20
C PHE A 108 5.06 -0.20 -2.17
N ILE A 109 4.01 0.60 -2.40
CA ILE A 109 4.09 2.07 -2.45
C ILE A 109 4.82 2.70 -1.25
N PRO A 110 4.56 2.31 0.02
CA PRO A 110 5.27 2.89 1.17
C PRO A 110 6.80 2.76 1.03
N PHE A 111 7.28 1.66 0.47
CA PHE A 111 8.72 1.38 0.31
C PHE A 111 9.41 2.25 -0.74
N LEU A 112 8.67 3.03 -1.54
CA LEU A 112 9.27 3.93 -2.53
C LEU A 112 10.21 4.94 -1.87
N ILE A 113 9.88 5.47 -0.69
CA ILE A 113 10.74 6.44 0.00
C ILE A 113 12.06 5.81 0.47
N PRO A 114 12.07 4.69 1.24
CA PRO A 114 13.30 3.95 1.55
C PRO A 114 14.14 3.58 0.31
N ILE A 115 13.49 3.14 -0.78
CA ILE A 115 14.20 2.79 -2.03
C ILE A 115 14.87 4.03 -2.62
N LEU A 116 14.18 5.17 -2.64
CA LEU A 116 14.72 6.43 -3.17
C LEU A 116 15.94 6.90 -2.38
N ILE A 117 15.94 6.75 -1.04
CA ILE A 117 17.12 7.07 -0.22
C ILE A 117 18.34 6.27 -0.68
N VAL A 118 18.17 4.96 -0.85
CA VAL A 118 19.26 4.09 -1.30
C VAL A 118 19.74 4.48 -2.70
N VAL A 119 18.80 4.69 -3.63
CA VAL A 119 19.13 5.08 -5.01
C VAL A 119 19.87 6.41 -5.04
N GLN A 120 19.40 7.41 -4.30
CA GLN A 120 20.02 8.74 -4.25
C GLN A 120 21.42 8.68 -3.64
N TYR A 121 21.61 7.92 -2.57
CA TYR A 121 22.92 7.69 -1.98
C TYR A 121 23.90 7.10 -3.01
N PHE A 122 23.50 6.08 -3.77
CA PHE A 122 24.38 5.53 -4.80
C PHE A 122 24.68 6.53 -5.92
N ILE A 123 23.71 7.34 -6.35
CA ILE A 123 23.92 8.36 -7.40
C ILE A 123 24.91 9.45 -6.95
N GLU A 124 24.87 9.84 -5.67
CA GLU A 124 25.70 10.93 -5.15
C GLU A 124 27.13 10.50 -4.81
N TYR A 125 27.33 9.25 -4.38
CA TYR A 125 28.61 8.78 -3.83
C TYR A 125 29.32 7.70 -4.65
N TYR A 126 28.71 7.14 -5.71
CA TYR A 126 29.29 6.11 -6.59
C TYR A 126 29.05 6.39 -8.08
#